data_AF-A0A4R6YMI7-F1
#
_entry.id   AF-A0A4R6YMI7-F1
#
_cell.length_a   1.000
_cell.length_b   1.000
_cell.length_c   1.000
_cell.angle_alpha   90.00
_cell.angle_beta   90.00
_cell.angle_gamma   90.00
#
_symmetry.space_group_name_H-M   'P 1'
#
loop_
_entity.id
_entity.type
_entity.pdbx_description
1 polymer ?
#
loop_
_entity_poly.entity_id
_entity_poly.type
_entity_poly.pdbx_seq_one_letter_code
_entity_poly.pdbx_strand_id
1 'polypeptide(L)'
;MDSIHRIVYDPERFSEVSVLVVDYFMPEMDGVTFCKRLNNPLIGKILLTGRAEDSVAIEAFNSGVIDRFIRKSDPQAMAKLQVAIRELQQRYFERAGAFVAEALAMGRFSFLRDPAFRAVFDSVVATFQPIESYVVCNPTGVLMLDAWGVGRFLLVQTDDDLREQHDVAEDRGAPDNLLRALRSGSALPWFWSSGGFYSPQIADPGANLFPATAIQGDNCYYFSLIDHLEPLQLAHVKSYRNWLREQDNIDIPPRAG
;
A
#
# COMPACT_ATOMS: atom_id res chain seq x y z
N MET A 1 -1.78 -16.69 -1.10
CA MET A 1 -2.11 -16.34 0.30
C MET A 1 -0.86 -15.95 1.09
N ASP A 2 0.30 -16.59 0.86
CA ASP A 2 1.51 -16.41 1.68
C ASP A 2 2.23 -15.05 1.58
N SER A 3 2.22 -14.35 0.43
CA SER A 3 3.12 -13.21 0.24
C SER A 3 2.71 -11.95 1.01
N ILE A 4 1.42 -11.62 1.07
CA ILE A 4 0.91 -10.40 1.73
C ILE A 4 0.90 -10.57 3.23
N HIS A 5 0.46 -11.75 3.70
CA HIS A 5 0.58 -12.11 5.10
C HIS A 5 2.03 -11.92 5.54
N ARG A 6 3.02 -12.48 4.83
CA ARG A 6 4.43 -12.29 5.20
C ARG A 6 4.86 -10.82 5.32
N ILE A 7 4.41 -9.94 4.44
CA ILE A 7 4.81 -8.53 4.46
C ILE A 7 4.09 -7.76 5.58
N VAL A 8 2.78 -7.92 5.73
CA VAL A 8 1.97 -7.17 6.71
C VAL A 8 2.41 -7.49 8.15
N TYR A 9 2.79 -8.74 8.45
CA TYR A 9 3.27 -9.12 9.78
C TYR A 9 4.79 -8.95 9.96
N ASP A 10 5.52 -8.46 8.95
CA ASP A 10 6.92 -8.09 9.14
C ASP A 10 7.00 -6.79 9.97
N PRO A 11 7.57 -6.83 11.19
CA PRO A 11 7.69 -5.64 12.03
C PRO A 11 8.68 -4.61 11.47
N GLU A 12 9.57 -5.01 10.56
CA GLU A 12 10.58 -4.17 9.94
C GLU A 12 10.17 -3.61 8.58
N ARG A 13 8.93 -3.87 8.12
CA ARG A 13 8.44 -3.37 6.82
C ARG A 13 8.47 -1.84 6.67
N PHE A 14 8.49 -1.10 7.78
CA PHE A 14 8.61 0.36 7.81
C PHE A 14 10.05 0.88 7.74
N SER A 15 11.05 0.00 7.86
CA SER A 15 12.49 0.36 7.79
C SER A 15 12.99 0.60 6.37
N GLU A 16 12.16 0.34 5.36
CA GLU A 16 12.52 0.49 3.95
C GLU A 16 12.87 1.95 3.60
N VAL A 17 14.12 2.16 3.17
CA VAL A 17 14.63 3.49 2.84
C VAL A 17 14.26 3.86 1.41
N SER A 18 13.33 4.82 1.27
CA SER A 18 12.86 5.33 -0.03
C SER A 18 13.55 6.63 -0.45
N VAL A 19 13.93 7.48 0.51
CA VAL A 19 14.56 8.78 0.25
C VAL A 19 15.71 9.01 1.23
N LEU A 20 16.83 9.47 0.69
CA LEU A 20 18.01 9.90 1.40
C LEU A 20 18.11 11.43 1.33
N VAL A 21 18.26 12.05 2.50
CA VAL A 21 18.60 13.47 2.62
C VAL A 21 20.03 13.56 3.16
N VAL A 22 20.93 14.17 2.41
CA VAL A 22 22.36 14.19 2.74
C VAL A 22 22.90 15.61 2.69
N ASP A 23 23.76 15.96 3.64
CA ASP A 23 24.48 17.22 3.60
C ASP A 23 25.65 17.15 2.62
N TYR A 24 25.96 18.25 1.92
CA TYR A 24 27.16 18.31 1.10
C TYR A 24 28.42 18.28 1.97
N PHE A 25 28.48 19.08 3.03
CA PHE A 25 29.64 19.16 3.92
C PHE A 25 29.54 18.16 5.05
N MET A 26 30.00 16.93 4.80
CA MET A 26 30.18 15.92 5.84
C MET A 26 31.66 15.63 6.06
N PRO A 27 32.06 15.28 7.30
CA PRO A 27 33.41 14.78 7.56
C PRO A 27 33.70 13.54 6.72
N GLU A 28 34.97 13.35 6.35
CA GLU A 28 35.52 12.21 5.60
C GLU A 28 35.07 12.08 4.13
N MET A 29 33.80 12.34 3.82
CA MET A 29 33.23 12.18 2.47
C MET A 29 32.16 13.21 2.21
N ASP A 30 32.22 13.92 1.08
CA ASP A 30 31.16 14.85 0.68
C ASP A 30 29.88 14.12 0.24
N GLY A 31 28.74 14.81 0.35
CA GLY A 31 27.42 14.24 0.04
C GLY A 31 27.26 13.75 -1.40
N VAL A 32 27.95 14.36 -2.37
CA VAL A 32 27.90 13.92 -3.77
C VAL A 32 28.65 12.60 -3.93
N THR A 33 29.85 12.49 -3.35
CA THR A 33 30.62 11.25 -3.34
C THR A 33 29.87 10.13 -2.63
N PHE A 34 29.17 10.42 -1.53
CA PHE A 34 28.30 9.46 -0.85
C PHE A 34 27.15 8.98 -1.78
N CYS A 35 26.43 9.89 -2.42
CA CYS A 35 25.35 9.56 -3.35
C CYS A 35 25.79 8.72 -4.55
N LYS A 36 27.04 8.88 -5.02
CA LYS A 36 27.64 8.06 -6.08
C LYS A 36 27.90 6.62 -5.64
N ARG A 37 28.23 6.40 -4.37
CA ARG A 37 28.51 5.06 -3.81
C ARG A 37 27.25 4.28 -3.45
N LEU A 38 26.08 4.93 -3.43
CA LEU A 38 24.82 4.25 -3.14
C LEU A 38 24.38 3.41 -4.35
N ASN A 39 24.38 2.08 -4.17
CA ASN A 39 24.11 1.11 -5.22
C ASN A 39 22.63 1.00 -5.62
N ASN A 40 21.69 1.48 -4.79
CA ASN A 40 20.27 1.40 -5.10
C ASN A 40 19.82 2.64 -5.92
N PRO A 41 19.47 2.47 -7.21
CA PRO A 41 19.05 3.56 -8.08
C PRO A 41 17.61 4.03 -7.84
N LEU A 42 16.82 3.28 -7.06
CA LEU A 42 15.43 3.63 -6.76
C LEU A 42 15.34 4.72 -5.68
N ILE A 43 16.27 4.72 -4.73
CA ILE A 43 16.30 5.65 -3.60
C ILE A 43 16.42 7.08 -4.13
N GLY A 44 15.47 7.92 -3.74
CA GLY A 44 15.51 9.35 -4.03
C GLY A 44 16.62 10.05 -3.26
N LYS A 45 17.41 10.88 -3.92
CA LYS A 45 18.59 11.53 -3.32
C LYS A 45 18.39 13.05 -3.28
N ILE A 46 18.31 13.62 -2.08
CA ILE A 46 18.20 15.06 -1.84
C ILE A 46 19.50 15.56 -1.21
N LEU A 47 20.20 16.47 -1.90
CA LEU A 47 21.41 17.11 -1.38
C LEU A 47 21.07 18.44 -0.69
N LEU A 48 21.51 18.62 0.56
CA LEU A 48 21.46 19.91 1.24
C LEU A 48 22.77 20.66 1.01
N THR A 49 22.69 21.91 0.56
CA THR A 49 23.86 22.70 0.15
C THR A 49 23.93 24.04 0.87
N GLY A 50 25.15 24.59 0.98
CA GLY A 50 25.37 25.98 1.33
C GLY A 50 25.27 26.89 0.09
N ARG A 51 25.82 28.10 0.19
CA ARG A 51 25.81 29.08 -0.92
C ARG A 51 26.96 28.87 -1.92
N ALA A 52 28.07 28.25 -1.51
CA ALA A 52 29.26 28.19 -2.36
C ALA A 52 29.32 26.91 -3.24
N GLU A 53 28.33 26.01 -3.14
CA GLU A 53 28.34 24.69 -3.77
C GLU A 53 27.30 24.53 -4.89
N ASP A 54 26.72 25.64 -5.36
CA ASP A 54 25.65 25.61 -6.37
C ASP A 54 26.08 24.92 -7.67
N SER A 55 27.29 25.21 -8.16
CA SER A 55 27.78 24.62 -9.42
C SER A 55 27.92 23.09 -9.33
N VAL A 56 28.46 22.60 -8.22
CA VAL A 56 28.64 21.16 -7.96
C VAL A 56 27.29 20.46 -7.81
N ALA A 57 26.35 21.09 -7.12
CA ALA A 57 25.00 20.55 -6.95
C ALA A 57 24.23 20.49 -8.28
N ILE A 58 24.36 21.52 -9.12
CA ILE A 58 23.78 21.56 -10.47
C ILE A 58 24.37 20.44 -11.34
N GLU A 59 25.69 20.24 -11.31
CA GLU A 59 26.35 19.17 -12.06
C GLU A 59 25.91 17.78 -11.56
N ALA A 60 25.84 17.57 -10.24
CA ALA A 60 25.36 16.33 -9.64
C ALA A 60 23.90 16.03 -10.01
N PHE A 61 23.06 17.07 -10.09
CA PHE A 61 21.67 16.93 -10.52
C PHE A 61 21.58 16.58 -12.02
N ASN A 62 22.28 17.33 -12.88
CA ASN A 62 22.26 17.10 -14.33
C ASN A 62 22.85 15.73 -14.72
N SER A 63 23.80 15.21 -13.95
CA SER A 63 24.36 13.86 -14.14
C SER A 63 23.52 12.75 -13.51
N GLY A 64 22.41 13.07 -12.85
CA GLY A 64 21.50 12.10 -12.21
C GLY A 64 22.08 11.44 -10.95
N VAL A 65 23.16 11.97 -10.39
CA VAL A 65 23.73 11.50 -9.11
C VAL A 65 22.78 11.81 -7.96
N ILE A 66 22.12 12.97 -8.02
CA ILE A 66 21.09 13.40 -7.08
C ILE A 66 19.81 13.76 -7.84
N ASP A 67 18.67 13.69 -7.15
CA ASP A 67 17.36 14.00 -7.73
C ASP A 67 16.87 15.39 -7.38
N ARG A 68 17.32 15.95 -6.26
CA ARG A 68 17.02 17.32 -5.82
C ARG A 68 18.20 17.88 -5.05
N PHE A 69 18.34 19.20 -5.06
CA PHE A 69 19.18 19.91 -4.10
C PHE A 69 18.42 21.07 -3.47
N ILE A 70 18.69 21.35 -2.20
CA ILE A 70 18.02 22.39 -1.43
C ILE A 70 19.08 23.18 -0.66
N ARG A 71 19.05 24.51 -0.83
CA ARG A 71 19.94 25.40 -0.08
C ARG A 71 19.47 25.52 1.36
N LYS A 72 20.36 25.27 2.32
CA LYS A 72 20.07 25.41 3.75
C LYS A 72 19.68 26.83 4.17
N SER A 73 20.21 27.82 3.46
CA SER A 73 19.93 29.25 3.72
C SER A 73 18.60 29.74 3.13
N ASP A 74 17.89 28.89 2.38
CA ASP A 74 16.58 29.23 1.82
C ASP A 74 15.54 29.28 2.95
N PRO A 75 14.82 30.40 3.15
CA PRO A 75 13.75 30.49 4.14
C PRO A 75 12.65 29.44 3.96
N GLN A 76 12.49 28.90 2.75
CA GLN A 76 11.53 27.86 2.39
C GLN A 76 12.16 26.46 2.29
N ALA A 77 13.41 26.28 2.77
CA ALA A 77 14.14 25.01 2.66
C ALA A 77 13.35 23.83 3.21
N MET A 78 12.74 23.99 4.40
CA MET A 78 11.99 22.91 5.05
C MET A 78 10.71 22.55 4.27
N ALA A 79 9.97 23.54 3.78
CA ALA A 79 8.78 23.30 2.96
C ALA A 79 9.15 22.59 1.64
N LYS A 80 10.22 23.03 0.98
CA LYS A 80 10.75 22.38 -0.22
C LYS A 80 11.22 20.96 0.06
N LEU A 81 11.85 20.71 1.21
CA LEU A 81 12.31 19.39 1.61
C LEU A 81 11.14 18.44 1.82
N GLN A 82 10.10 18.87 2.52
CA GLN A 82 8.89 18.05 2.72
C GLN A 82 8.20 17.70 1.40
N VAL A 83 8.11 18.65 0.47
CA VAL A 83 7.56 18.39 -0.87
C VAL A 83 8.45 17.40 -1.63
N ALA A 84 9.76 17.63 -1.65
CA ALA A 84 10.72 16.77 -2.33
C ALA A 84 10.73 15.34 -1.77
N ILE A 85 10.64 15.16 -0.45
CA ILE A 85 10.55 13.84 0.18
C ILE A 85 9.29 13.13 -0.33
N ARG A 86 8.11 13.77 -0.28
CA ARG A 86 6.86 13.15 -0.75
C ARG A 86 6.93 12.76 -2.22
N GLU A 87 7.42 13.65 -3.09
CA GLU A 87 7.57 13.37 -4.52
C GLU A 87 8.50 12.18 -4.79
N LEU A 88 9.64 12.14 -4.10
CA LEU A 88 10.63 11.08 -4.31
C LEU A 88 10.22 9.75 -3.67
N GLN A 89 9.49 9.77 -2.55
CA GLN A 89 8.86 8.59 -1.98
C GLN A 89 7.82 7.99 -2.94
N GLN A 90 6.94 8.83 -3.50
CA GLN A 90 5.97 8.39 -4.49
C GLN A 90 6.66 7.74 -5.70
N ARG A 91 7.69 8.41 -6.23
CA ARG A 91 8.49 7.88 -7.34
C ARG A 91 9.19 6.55 -7.00
N TYR A 92 9.66 6.39 -5.76
CA TYR A 92 10.26 5.14 -5.28
C TYR A 92 9.27 3.99 -5.44
N PHE A 93 8.05 4.14 -4.89
CA PHE A 93 7.02 3.11 -4.96
C PHE A 93 6.52 2.85 -6.38
N GLU A 94 6.38 3.89 -7.21
CA GLU A 94 6.01 3.73 -8.62
C GLU A 94 7.03 2.88 -9.37
N ARG A 95 8.33 3.11 -9.14
CA ARG A 95 9.39 2.35 -9.82
C ARG A 95 9.59 0.96 -9.24
N ALA A 96 9.61 0.84 -7.91
CA ALA A 96 9.75 -0.44 -7.23
C ALA A 96 8.56 -1.38 -7.53
N GLY A 97 7.36 -0.80 -7.62
CA GLY A 97 6.12 -1.51 -7.90
C GLY A 97 5.80 -1.70 -9.38
N ALA A 98 6.50 -1.06 -10.32
CA ALA A 98 6.13 -1.05 -11.75
C ALA A 98 5.95 -2.46 -12.34
N PHE A 99 6.91 -3.35 -12.09
CA PHE A 99 6.85 -4.73 -12.60
C PHE A 99 5.68 -5.51 -11.98
N VAL A 100 5.48 -5.36 -10.67
CA VAL A 100 4.39 -6.03 -9.95
C VAL A 100 3.05 -5.49 -10.44
N ALA A 101 2.93 -4.17 -10.64
CA ALA A 101 1.72 -3.53 -11.14
C ALA A 101 1.36 -4.00 -12.56
N GLU A 102 2.34 -4.10 -13.47
CA GLU A 102 2.11 -4.70 -14.80
C GLU A 102 1.66 -6.15 -14.69
N ALA A 103 2.37 -6.97 -13.91
CA ALA A 103 2.05 -8.39 -13.76
C ALA A 103 0.65 -8.62 -13.16
N LEU A 104 0.25 -7.81 -12.17
CA LEU A 104 -1.08 -7.87 -11.57
C LEU A 104 -2.16 -7.43 -12.54
N ALA A 105 -1.92 -6.37 -13.32
CA ALA A 105 -2.89 -5.82 -14.27
C ALA A 105 -3.22 -6.77 -15.44
N MET A 106 -2.38 -7.76 -15.74
CA MET A 106 -2.62 -8.77 -16.79
C MET A 106 -3.55 -9.92 -16.36
N GLY A 107 -4.53 -9.68 -15.50
CA GLY A 107 -5.42 -10.72 -14.99
C GLY A 107 -6.52 -10.19 -14.07
N ARG A 108 -6.77 -10.89 -12.95
CA ARG A 108 -7.85 -10.57 -11.98
C ARG A 108 -7.74 -9.19 -11.31
N PHE A 109 -6.62 -8.47 -11.50
CA PHE A 109 -6.41 -7.12 -10.95
C PHE A 109 -6.46 -6.01 -12.00
N SER A 110 -7.09 -6.24 -13.16
CA SER A 110 -7.30 -5.20 -14.17
C SER A 110 -7.97 -3.95 -13.59
N PHE A 111 -8.83 -4.11 -12.56
CA PHE A 111 -9.49 -3.02 -11.86
C PHE A 111 -8.52 -1.99 -11.28
N LEU A 112 -7.27 -2.35 -10.96
CA LEU A 112 -6.28 -1.39 -10.44
C LEU A 112 -5.93 -0.29 -11.45
N ARG A 113 -6.14 -0.52 -12.75
CA ARG A 113 -5.93 0.47 -13.82
C ARG A 113 -7.20 1.23 -14.20
N ASP A 114 -8.35 0.79 -13.70
CA ASP A 114 -9.64 1.33 -14.10
C ASP A 114 -9.90 2.68 -13.39
N PRO A 115 -10.19 3.77 -14.14
CA PRO A 115 -10.54 5.06 -13.54
C PRO A 115 -11.77 5.02 -12.62
N ALA A 116 -12.73 4.13 -12.89
CA ALA A 116 -13.93 3.97 -12.07
C ALA A 116 -13.56 3.39 -10.70
N PHE A 117 -12.72 2.36 -10.67
CA PHE A 117 -12.18 1.82 -9.42
C PHE A 117 -11.38 2.88 -8.66
N ARG A 118 -10.52 3.63 -9.37
CA ARG A 118 -9.73 4.70 -8.76
C ARG A 118 -10.59 5.72 -8.04
N ALA A 119 -11.72 6.14 -8.63
CA ALA A 119 -12.64 7.07 -7.98
C ALA A 119 -13.25 6.50 -6.68
N VAL A 120 -13.60 5.21 -6.67
CA VAL A 120 -14.07 4.52 -5.45
C VAL A 120 -12.96 4.47 -4.42
N PHE A 121 -11.77 4.02 -4.81
CA PHE A 121 -10.63 3.90 -3.91
C PHE A 121 -10.23 5.25 -3.30
N ASP A 122 -10.18 6.31 -4.11
CA ASP A 122 -9.87 7.69 -3.66
C ASP A 122 -10.91 8.17 -2.62
N SER A 123 -12.19 7.83 -2.78
CA SER A 123 -13.24 8.16 -1.80
C SER A 123 -13.03 7.44 -0.46
N VAL A 124 -12.62 6.17 -0.51
CA VAL A 124 -12.32 5.38 0.69
C VAL A 124 -11.07 5.93 1.37
N VAL A 125 -10.02 6.24 0.61
CA VAL A 125 -8.78 6.84 1.11
C VAL A 125 -9.05 8.19 1.77
N ALA A 126 -9.89 9.04 1.17
CA ALA A 126 -10.26 10.33 1.75
C ALA A 126 -10.95 10.20 3.12
N THR A 127 -11.68 9.11 3.35
CA THR A 127 -12.47 8.88 4.57
C THR A 127 -11.67 8.13 5.64
N PHE A 128 -11.02 7.03 5.26
CA PHE A 128 -10.33 6.12 6.18
C PHE A 128 -8.86 6.51 6.43
N GLN A 129 -8.25 7.25 5.50
CA GLN A 129 -6.85 7.70 5.59
C GLN A 129 -5.86 6.54 5.84
N PRO A 130 -5.88 5.49 5.01
CA PRO A 130 -4.91 4.42 5.13
C PRO A 130 -3.51 4.93 4.83
N ILE A 131 -2.54 4.38 5.55
CA ILE A 131 -1.11 4.64 5.32
C ILE A 131 -0.41 3.46 4.65
N GLU A 132 -1.05 2.29 4.62
CA GLU A 132 -0.57 1.08 3.95
C GLU A 132 -1.72 0.46 3.14
N SER A 133 -1.42 -0.14 1.99
CA SER A 133 -2.39 -0.82 1.14
C SER A 133 -1.77 -2.03 0.45
N TYR A 134 -2.49 -3.15 0.45
CA TYR A 134 -2.02 -4.45 -0.01
C TYR A 134 -3.06 -5.13 -0.89
N VAL A 135 -2.68 -5.49 -2.11
CA VAL A 135 -3.56 -6.16 -3.08
C VAL A 135 -3.65 -7.66 -2.78
N VAL A 136 -4.83 -8.19 -2.47
CA VAL A 136 -5.08 -9.60 -2.13
C VAL A 136 -5.82 -10.33 -3.25
N CYS A 137 -5.44 -11.58 -3.55
CA CYS A 137 -6.02 -12.35 -4.66
C CYS A 137 -7.22 -13.23 -4.29
N ASN A 138 -7.28 -13.74 -3.06
CA ASN A 138 -8.31 -14.70 -2.65
C ASN A 138 -8.80 -14.38 -1.23
N PRO A 139 -9.98 -13.76 -1.08
CA PRO A 139 -10.77 -13.11 -2.14
C PRO A 139 -10.07 -11.87 -2.75
N THR A 140 -10.42 -11.54 -4.00
CA THR A 140 -9.82 -10.43 -4.75
C THR A 140 -10.18 -9.08 -4.12
N GLY A 141 -9.18 -8.25 -3.81
CA GLY A 141 -9.45 -6.92 -3.26
C GLY A 141 -8.20 -6.22 -2.72
N VAL A 142 -8.43 -5.21 -1.89
CA VAL A 142 -7.36 -4.40 -1.29
C VAL A 142 -7.54 -4.31 0.22
N LEU A 143 -6.55 -4.81 0.97
CA LEU A 143 -6.43 -4.58 2.40
C LEU A 143 -5.78 -3.23 2.64
N MET A 144 -6.39 -2.40 3.48
CA MET A 144 -5.91 -1.08 3.86
C MET A 144 -5.69 -1.04 5.37
N LEU A 145 -4.62 -0.40 5.82
CA LEU A 145 -4.32 -0.21 7.25
C LEU A 145 -4.09 1.26 7.54
N ASP A 146 -4.65 1.74 8.64
CA ASP A 146 -4.38 3.07 9.17
C ASP A 146 -3.11 3.11 10.05
N ALA A 147 -2.76 4.29 10.54
CA ALA A 147 -1.54 4.47 11.33
C ALA A 147 -1.56 3.71 12.67
N TRP A 148 -2.73 3.31 13.15
CA TRP A 148 -2.95 2.55 14.37
C TRP A 148 -3.01 1.05 14.15
N GLY A 149 -3.00 0.58 12.89
CA GLY A 149 -3.15 -0.83 12.54
C GLY A 149 -4.61 -1.29 12.46
N VAL A 150 -5.57 -0.36 12.49
CA VAL A 150 -6.96 -0.68 12.16
C VAL A 150 -7.01 -0.98 10.67
N GLY A 151 -7.67 -2.07 10.29
CA GLY A 151 -7.76 -2.51 8.90
C GLY A 151 -9.16 -2.36 8.32
N ARG A 152 -9.22 -2.13 7.01
CA ARG A 152 -10.42 -2.28 6.19
C ARG A 152 -10.10 -3.03 4.93
N PHE A 153 -11.03 -3.83 4.44
CA PHE A 153 -10.86 -4.56 3.19
C PHE A 153 -11.87 -4.08 2.16
N LEU A 154 -11.36 -3.62 1.02
CA LEU A 154 -12.17 -3.32 -0.14
C LEU A 154 -12.24 -4.56 -1.02
N LEU A 155 -13.35 -5.29 -0.92
CA LEU A 155 -13.64 -6.45 -1.75
C LEU A 155 -14.00 -5.98 -3.15
N VAL A 156 -13.40 -6.61 -4.16
CA VAL A 156 -13.61 -6.29 -5.58
C VAL A 156 -13.92 -7.57 -6.33
N GLN A 157 -15.08 -7.65 -6.97
CA GLN A 157 -15.46 -8.79 -7.80
C GLN A 157 -16.04 -8.34 -9.13
N THR A 158 -15.83 -9.16 -10.15
CA THR A 158 -16.43 -9.03 -11.47
C THR A 158 -17.64 -9.96 -11.61
N ASP A 159 -18.40 -9.81 -12.70
CA ASP A 159 -19.44 -10.78 -13.05
C ASP A 159 -18.89 -12.20 -13.19
N ASP A 160 -17.66 -12.34 -13.73
CA ASP A 160 -17.00 -13.63 -13.91
C ASP A 160 -16.64 -14.26 -12.55
N ASP A 161 -16.13 -13.44 -11.61
CA ASP A 161 -15.85 -13.91 -10.24
C ASP A 161 -17.13 -14.35 -9.52
N LEU A 162 -18.23 -13.61 -9.67
CA LEU A 162 -19.51 -13.97 -9.06
C LEU A 162 -20.11 -15.25 -9.65
N ARG A 163 -19.97 -15.45 -10.96
CA ARG A 163 -20.36 -16.71 -11.62
C ARG A 163 -19.52 -17.89 -11.12
N GLU A 164 -18.20 -17.74 -11.02
CA GLU A 164 -17.32 -18.76 -10.45
C GLU A 164 -17.70 -19.10 -9.00
N GLN A 165 -18.01 -18.09 -8.17
CA GLN A 165 -18.47 -18.30 -6.80
C GLN A 165 -19.81 -19.04 -6.74
N HIS A 166 -20.76 -18.71 -7.62
CA HIS A 166 -22.05 -19.37 -7.70
C HIS A 166 -21.89 -20.85 -8.06
N ASP A 167 -21.12 -21.16 -9.11
CA ASP A 167 -20.91 -22.54 -9.58
C ASP A 167 -20.27 -23.41 -8.49
N VAL A 168 -19.22 -22.89 -7.83
CA VAL A 168 -18.56 -23.59 -6.70
C VAL A 168 -19.51 -23.77 -5.51
N ALA A 169 -20.37 -22.78 -5.23
CA ALA A 169 -21.33 -22.87 -4.15
C ALA A 169 -22.42 -23.92 -4.45
N GLU A 170 -22.92 -23.97 -5.69
CA GLU A 170 -23.93 -24.93 -6.15
C GLU A 170 -23.38 -26.36 -6.08
N ASP A 171 -22.18 -26.60 -6.60
CA ASP A 171 -21.50 -27.91 -6.54
C ASP A 171 -21.29 -28.42 -5.11
N ARG A 172 -21.13 -27.49 -4.16
CA ARG A 172 -20.93 -27.79 -2.72
C ARG A 172 -22.23 -27.85 -1.93
N GLY A 173 -23.39 -27.75 -2.59
CA GLY A 173 -24.70 -27.85 -1.95
C GLY A 173 -25.04 -26.63 -1.07
N ALA A 174 -24.63 -25.43 -1.49
CA ALA A 174 -24.95 -24.21 -0.78
C ALA A 174 -26.46 -23.97 -0.67
N PRO A 175 -26.92 -23.30 0.41
CA PRO A 175 -28.32 -22.89 0.55
C PRO A 175 -28.83 -21.99 -0.59
N ASP A 176 -30.10 -22.16 -0.98
CA ASP A 176 -30.74 -21.40 -2.09
C ASP A 176 -30.74 -19.87 -1.89
N ASN A 177 -30.73 -19.39 -0.64
CA ASN A 177 -30.62 -17.96 -0.37
C ASN A 177 -29.23 -17.40 -0.75
N LEU A 178 -28.15 -18.17 -0.52
CA LEU A 178 -26.81 -17.81 -0.94
C LEU A 178 -26.71 -17.80 -2.46
N LEU A 179 -27.17 -18.87 -3.13
CA LEU A 179 -27.15 -18.97 -4.59
C LEU A 179 -27.92 -17.82 -5.25
N ARG A 180 -29.09 -17.45 -4.72
CA ARG A 180 -29.84 -16.30 -5.22
C ARG A 180 -29.12 -14.98 -5.05
N ALA A 181 -28.46 -14.77 -3.90
CA ALA A 181 -27.71 -13.54 -3.63
C ALA A 181 -26.50 -13.38 -4.55
N LEU A 182 -25.78 -14.48 -4.83
CA LEU A 182 -24.66 -14.49 -5.77
C LEU A 182 -25.15 -14.22 -7.20
N ARG A 183 -26.27 -14.84 -7.60
CA ARG A 183 -26.86 -14.64 -8.93
C ARG A 183 -27.37 -13.23 -9.18
N SER A 184 -27.92 -12.57 -8.15
CA SER A 184 -28.41 -11.19 -8.28
C SER A 184 -27.29 -10.14 -8.26
N GLY A 185 -26.08 -10.49 -7.80
CA GLY A 185 -24.99 -9.54 -7.60
C GLY A 185 -25.29 -8.48 -6.53
N SER A 186 -26.33 -8.68 -5.71
CA SER A 186 -26.73 -7.71 -4.68
C SER A 186 -25.88 -7.78 -3.42
N ALA A 187 -25.18 -8.88 -3.22
CA ALA A 187 -24.26 -9.07 -2.10
C ALA A 187 -23.03 -9.87 -2.54
N LEU A 188 -21.89 -9.54 -1.94
CA LEU A 188 -20.61 -10.18 -2.20
C LEU A 188 -20.21 -11.13 -1.06
N PRO A 189 -19.73 -12.33 -1.39
CA PRO A 189 -19.22 -13.28 -0.41
C PRO A 189 -17.84 -12.89 0.13
N TRP A 190 -17.70 -12.90 1.45
CA TRP A 190 -16.44 -12.75 2.17
C TRP A 190 -16.04 -14.07 2.84
N PHE A 191 -15.61 -15.04 2.03
CA PHE A 191 -15.23 -16.36 2.52
C PHE A 191 -13.72 -16.47 2.78
N TRP A 192 -13.18 -15.56 3.60
CA TRP A 192 -11.74 -15.53 3.90
C TRP A 192 -11.22 -16.84 4.51
N SER A 193 -11.98 -17.43 5.43
CA SER A 193 -11.60 -18.65 6.18
C SER A 193 -11.52 -19.92 5.33
N SER A 194 -12.12 -19.92 4.14
CA SER A 194 -12.18 -21.07 3.23
C SER A 194 -11.49 -20.79 1.89
N GLY A 195 -10.49 -19.91 1.89
CA GLY A 195 -9.67 -19.63 0.71
C GLY A 195 -10.41 -18.82 -0.37
N GLY A 196 -11.44 -18.07 0.02
CA GLY A 196 -12.21 -17.20 -0.86
C GLY A 196 -13.46 -17.83 -1.46
N PHE A 197 -13.77 -19.10 -1.19
CA PHE A 197 -14.94 -19.79 -1.74
C PHE A 197 -15.84 -20.38 -0.66
N TYR A 198 -17.13 -20.58 -0.98
CA TYR A 198 -18.06 -21.23 -0.06
C TYR A 198 -17.56 -22.62 0.37
N SER A 199 -17.71 -22.96 1.64
CA SER A 199 -17.39 -24.29 2.17
C SER A 199 -18.54 -24.82 3.03
N PRO A 200 -18.91 -26.11 2.93
CA PRO A 200 -20.00 -26.68 3.73
C PRO A 200 -19.82 -26.60 5.24
N GLN A 201 -18.59 -26.38 5.73
CA GLN A 201 -18.28 -26.21 7.15
C GLN A 201 -18.64 -24.82 7.68
N ILE A 202 -19.02 -23.87 6.81
CA ILE A 202 -19.47 -22.55 7.23
C ILE A 202 -20.89 -22.68 7.80
N ALA A 203 -21.02 -22.46 9.11
CA ALA A 203 -22.29 -22.63 9.82
C ALA A 203 -23.36 -21.62 9.38
N ASP A 204 -22.99 -20.36 9.13
CA ASP A 204 -23.88 -19.33 8.60
C ASP A 204 -23.22 -18.62 7.40
N PRO A 205 -23.52 -19.07 6.18
CA PRO A 205 -23.00 -18.44 4.97
C PRO A 205 -23.57 -17.04 4.73
N GLY A 206 -24.78 -16.77 5.23
CA GLY A 206 -25.45 -15.47 5.07
C GLY A 206 -24.77 -14.36 5.86
N ALA A 207 -24.21 -14.66 7.03
CA ALA A 207 -23.44 -13.70 7.82
C ALA A 207 -22.17 -13.20 7.12
N ASN A 208 -21.69 -13.92 6.09
CA ASN A 208 -20.51 -13.55 5.31
C ASN A 208 -20.87 -12.90 3.96
N LEU A 209 -22.13 -12.50 3.78
CA LEU A 209 -22.58 -11.73 2.62
C LEU A 209 -22.65 -10.24 2.96
N PHE A 210 -21.95 -9.43 2.17
CA PHE A 210 -21.90 -8.00 2.36
C PHE A 210 -22.59 -7.28 1.20
N PRO A 211 -23.31 -6.16 1.46
CA PRO A 211 -24.00 -5.44 0.39
C PRO A 211 -23.03 -4.98 -0.69
N ALA A 212 -23.41 -5.21 -1.94
CA ALA A 212 -22.61 -4.86 -3.11
C ALA A 212 -22.99 -3.48 -3.65
N THR A 213 -22.00 -2.69 -4.04
CA THR A 213 -22.18 -1.50 -4.87
C THR A 213 -21.57 -1.76 -6.23
N ALA A 214 -22.37 -1.68 -7.28
CA ALA A 214 -21.90 -1.86 -8.65
C ALA A 214 -21.35 -0.53 -9.22
N ILE A 215 -20.25 -0.62 -9.96
CA ILE A 215 -19.77 0.45 -10.83
C ILE A 215 -19.57 -0.08 -12.24
N GLN A 216 -19.85 0.76 -13.22
CA GLN A 216 -19.47 0.49 -14.60
C GLN A 216 -18.13 1.18 -14.90
N GLY A 217 -17.08 0.38 -15.12
CA GLY A 217 -15.81 0.81 -15.71
C GLY A 217 -15.60 0.13 -17.06
N ASP A 218 -14.37 -0.27 -17.33
CA ASP A 218 -14.01 -1.14 -18.46
C ASP A 218 -14.75 -2.49 -18.36
N ASN A 219 -14.94 -2.98 -17.13
CA ASN A 219 -15.84 -4.08 -16.78
C ASN A 219 -16.88 -3.61 -15.75
N CYS A 220 -17.91 -4.42 -15.53
CA CYS A 220 -18.76 -4.23 -14.36
C CYS A 220 -18.03 -4.77 -13.13
N TYR A 221 -17.81 -3.90 -12.13
CA TYR A 221 -17.22 -4.30 -10.86
C TYR A 221 -18.21 -4.09 -9.74
N TYR A 222 -18.16 -4.99 -8.77
CA TYR A 222 -18.92 -4.95 -7.55
C TYR A 222 -17.98 -4.77 -6.37
N PHE A 223 -18.32 -3.83 -5.49
CA PHE A 223 -17.53 -3.50 -4.32
C PHE A 223 -18.28 -3.72 -3.03
N SER A 224 -17.53 -4.10 -2.00
CA SER A 224 -18.00 -3.99 -0.62
C SER A 224 -16.84 -3.60 0.29
N LEU A 225 -17.11 -2.68 1.22
CA LEU A 225 -16.13 -2.28 2.24
C LEU A 225 -16.42 -3.09 3.50
N ILE A 226 -15.42 -3.84 3.96
CA ILE A 226 -15.52 -4.76 5.07
C ILE A 226 -14.63 -4.26 6.21
N ASP A 227 -15.27 -4.01 7.36
CA ASP A 227 -14.60 -3.59 8.59
C ASP A 227 -14.32 -4.78 9.53
N HIS A 228 -15.04 -5.90 9.35
CA HIS A 228 -14.92 -7.13 10.15
C HIS A 228 -13.79 -8.02 9.62
N LEU A 229 -12.56 -7.72 10.05
CA LEU A 229 -11.35 -8.42 9.63
C LEU A 229 -10.75 -9.32 10.73
N GLU A 230 -11.57 -9.83 11.66
CA GLU A 230 -11.09 -10.73 12.72
C GLU A 230 -10.28 -11.94 12.18
N PRO A 231 -10.65 -12.57 11.03
CA PRO A 231 -9.88 -13.68 10.47
C PRO A 231 -8.44 -13.31 10.08
N LEU A 232 -8.18 -12.03 9.81
CA LEU A 232 -6.86 -11.50 9.49
C LEU A 232 -6.05 -11.17 10.74
N GLN A 233 -6.50 -11.46 11.96
CA GLN A 233 -5.72 -11.32 13.21
C GLN A 233 -4.86 -10.03 13.29
N LEU A 234 -5.38 -8.91 12.78
CA LEU A 234 -4.61 -7.67 12.60
C LEU A 234 -4.11 -7.09 13.93
N ALA A 235 -4.66 -7.53 15.06
CA ALA A 235 -4.16 -7.22 16.39
C ALA A 235 -2.68 -7.59 16.63
N HIS A 236 -2.13 -8.55 15.87
CA HIS A 236 -0.72 -8.93 15.95
C HIS A 236 0.19 -8.13 15.00
N VAL A 237 -0.38 -7.25 14.18
CA VAL A 237 0.38 -6.41 13.27
C VAL A 237 0.97 -5.24 14.04
N LYS A 238 2.28 -5.04 13.92
CA LYS A 238 2.94 -3.84 14.44
C LYS A 238 2.45 -2.63 13.65
N SER A 239 1.74 -1.72 14.31
CA SER A 239 1.26 -0.49 13.69
C SER A 239 2.39 0.52 13.48
N TYR A 240 2.22 1.39 12.50
CA TYR A 240 3.21 2.43 12.20
C TYR A 240 3.49 3.35 13.39
N ARG A 241 2.45 3.75 14.15
CA ARG A 241 2.65 4.59 15.35
C ARG A 241 3.43 3.88 16.45
N ASN A 242 3.23 2.57 16.63
CA ASN A 242 4.02 1.81 17.59
C ASN A 242 5.47 1.68 17.11
N TRP A 243 5.67 1.42 15.82
CA TRP A 243 7.02 1.41 15.24
C TRP A 243 7.75 2.74 15.42
N LEU A 244 7.11 3.88 15.15
CA LEU A 244 7.70 5.21 15.39
C LEU A 244 8.11 5.43 16.85
N ARG A 245 7.24 5.05 17.81
CA ARG A 245 7.54 5.17 19.25
C ARG A 245 8.76 4.36 19.67
N GLU A 246 8.98 3.20 19.06
CA GLU A 246 10.15 2.39 19.34
C GLU A 246 11.42 3.04 18.79
N GLN A 247 11.38 3.63 17.58
CA GLN A 247 12.53 4.38 17.04
C GLN A 247 12.89 5.59 17.90
N ASP A 248 11.89 6.33 18.38
CA ASP A 248 12.10 7.47 19.28
C ASP A 248 12.79 7.05 20.60
N ASN A 249 12.56 5.83 21.08
CA ASN A 249 13.17 5.31 22.30
C ASN A 249 14.59 4.77 22.09
N ILE A 250 14.95 4.36 20.87
CA ILE A 250 16.28 3.85 20.51
C ILE A 250 17.29 5.02 20.42
N ASP A 251 16.85 6.20 19.99
CA ASP A 251 17.71 7.38 19.77
C ASP A 251 17.90 8.28 21.01
N ILE A 252 17.35 7.94 22.17
CA ILE A 252 17.60 8.67 23.43
C ILE A 252 18.79 7.99 24.15
N PRO A 253 20.01 8.58 24.17
CA PRO A 253 21.05 8.06 25.04
C PRO A 253 20.56 8.11 26.50
N PRO A 254 20.88 7.09 27.33
CA PRO A 254 20.46 7.09 28.72
C PRO A 254 20.93 8.38 29.38
N ARG A 255 20.00 9.11 30.00
CA ARG A 255 20.34 10.30 30.80
C ARG A 255 21.35 9.88 31.85
N ALA A 256 22.60 10.33 31.70
CA ALA A 256 23.61 10.20 32.74
C ALA A 256 23.07 10.91 33.99
N GLY A 257 22.80 10.12 35.03
CA GLY A 257 22.49 10.61 36.38
C GLY A 257 23.74 11.01 37.13
#